data_AF-A0A0W0ZAZ6-F1
#
_entry.id   AF-A0A0W0ZAZ6-F1
#
_cell.length_a   1.000
_cell.length_b   1.000
_cell.length_c   1.000
_cell.angle_alpha   90.00
_cell.angle_beta   90.00
_cell.angle_gamma   90.00
#
_symmetry.space_group_name_H-M   'P 1'
#
loop_
_entity.id
_entity.type
_entity.pdbx_description
1 polymer ?
#
loop_
_entity_poly.entity_id
_entity_poly.type
_entity_poly.pdbx_seq_one_letter_code
_entity_poly.pdbx_strand_id
1 'polypeptide(L)'
;MTYSTQYRTFLDNKNSFFQNANEFYKGESVTKSVRHNAFNQSYNFIADHKKLIEDEFNHLFASLTSGKETYGEEFWLYCYYLSILLQTYHIGHGSARFNEEEKRYGKLRRQIWNHYHQIESSSEPPPRKKTFIKALGEELGDDISEIASTPKRLSKIRQKVGLYNVWRLYWAFSRMMLTNTLLELKDGPVLAKLERFLGKHIDVDAIVAAFEAPGEIMRTLSVAFFGSRFLMNLSMVYKHTFMPSELEKTRLRSKRLSDELWERHPGFINDFVWTVINGLTNYNEIFHISAPAAGWIVAGFLFFDVCVLLWRRHLEEQKYLAKKAQYREELSFYQEKLKEPDLDEDERKRYLQHIALLHSQLTELEIGWQATDSAFWFNVSAALLLMVGFSAAMMFNAPALIIVSYAICVLAIGMYLSDGAYKQYKEKSLRLRQADIDNISNVQALQEYKAARNELIYTMIKNTVMPSLIIATFAVCWPAAIVLTALYLGYELWSSCSKRRNPSPDPSLPEIERREVDRLEHVEYEEVDERRLQLGYI
;
A
#
# COMPACT_ATOMS: atom_id res chain seq x y z
N MET A 1 18.74 17.92 -13.11
CA MET A 1 19.05 16.72 -13.91
C MET A 1 19.90 15.75 -13.10
N THR A 2 19.38 15.25 -11.97
CA THR A 2 20.07 14.28 -11.10
C THR A 2 19.78 12.83 -11.53
N TYR A 3 18.66 12.62 -12.21
CA TYR A 3 18.20 11.31 -12.66
C TYR A 3 19.09 10.67 -13.72
N SER A 4 19.71 11.42 -14.64
CA SER A 4 20.53 10.85 -15.72
C SER A 4 21.81 10.17 -15.21
N THR A 5 22.43 10.68 -14.16
CA THR A 5 23.68 10.14 -13.62
C THR A 5 23.42 8.91 -12.74
N GLN A 6 22.44 8.97 -11.83
CA GLN A 6 22.01 7.81 -11.04
C GLN A 6 21.56 6.66 -11.95
N TYR A 7 20.82 7.00 -12.99
CA TYR A 7 20.37 6.04 -13.97
C TYR A 7 21.53 5.31 -14.67
N ARG A 8 22.55 6.03 -15.16
CA ARG A 8 23.71 5.41 -15.82
C ARG A 8 24.43 4.44 -14.91
N THR A 9 24.68 4.81 -13.65
CA THR A 9 25.36 3.91 -12.69
C THR A 9 24.56 2.64 -12.43
N PHE A 10 23.23 2.72 -12.33
CA PHE A 10 22.37 1.53 -12.23
C PHE A 10 22.45 0.66 -13.50
N LEU A 11 22.39 1.29 -14.67
CA LEU A 11 22.46 0.59 -15.95
C LEU A 11 23.80 -0.12 -16.15
N ASP A 12 24.90 0.54 -15.80
CA ASP A 12 26.25 -0.05 -15.85
C ASP A 12 26.35 -1.28 -14.94
N ASN A 13 25.74 -1.24 -13.74
CA ASN A 13 25.67 -2.39 -12.85
C ASN A 13 24.86 -3.55 -13.46
N LYS A 14 23.70 -3.26 -14.06
CA LYS A 14 22.87 -4.24 -14.77
C LYS A 14 23.65 -4.88 -15.93
N ASN A 15 24.27 -4.06 -16.77
CA ASN A 15 25.03 -4.53 -17.92
C ASN A 15 26.24 -5.36 -17.50
N SER A 16 26.96 -4.94 -16.45
CA SER A 16 28.06 -5.71 -15.87
C SER A 16 27.60 -7.07 -15.35
N PHE A 17 26.44 -7.15 -14.68
CA PHE A 17 25.85 -8.42 -14.25
C PHE A 17 25.64 -9.38 -15.44
N PHE A 18 25.04 -8.90 -16.53
CA PHE A 18 24.77 -9.75 -17.69
C PHE A 18 26.05 -10.07 -18.48
N GLN A 19 27.01 -9.17 -18.59
CA GLN A 19 28.30 -9.45 -19.22
C GLN A 19 29.05 -10.57 -18.47
N ASN A 20 29.02 -10.55 -17.15
CA ASN A 20 29.68 -11.54 -16.29
C ASN A 20 28.83 -12.80 -16.05
N ALA A 21 27.60 -12.87 -16.58
CA ALA A 21 26.71 -14.01 -16.36
C ALA A 21 27.37 -15.34 -16.78
N ASN A 22 28.10 -15.34 -17.89
CA ASN A 22 28.83 -16.49 -18.40
C ASN A 22 29.96 -16.97 -17.48
N GLU A 23 30.51 -16.10 -16.64
CA GLU A 23 31.52 -16.46 -15.64
C GLU A 23 30.89 -17.12 -14.42
N PHE A 24 29.67 -16.73 -14.04
CA PHE A 24 28.93 -17.38 -12.95
C PHE A 24 28.69 -18.87 -13.25
N TYR A 25 28.50 -19.23 -14.52
CA TYR A 25 28.31 -20.62 -14.96
C TYR A 25 29.60 -21.45 -15.03
N LYS A 26 30.80 -20.85 -14.88
CA LYS A 26 32.09 -21.53 -15.05
C LYS A 26 32.79 -21.92 -13.73
N GLY A 27 32.31 -21.46 -12.57
CA GLY A 27 32.98 -21.63 -11.25
C GLY A 27 32.21 -22.50 -10.23
N GLU A 28 32.63 -22.45 -8.95
CA GLU A 28 31.83 -22.96 -7.81
C GLU A 28 30.36 -22.50 -7.93
N SER A 29 29.41 -23.31 -7.41
CA SER A 29 27.94 -23.07 -7.44
C SER A 29 27.58 -21.65 -7.83
N VAL A 30 27.03 -21.46 -9.04
CA VAL A 30 26.56 -20.19 -9.69
C VAL A 30 26.01 -19.16 -8.69
N THR A 31 25.37 -19.68 -7.66
CA THR A 31 24.61 -19.05 -6.61
C THR A 31 25.50 -18.39 -5.55
N LYS A 32 26.65 -18.99 -5.21
CA LYS A 32 27.70 -18.36 -4.40
C LYS A 32 28.29 -17.15 -5.12
N SER A 33 28.53 -17.26 -6.42
CA SER A 33 29.08 -16.18 -7.24
C SER A 33 28.12 -14.98 -7.34
N VAL A 34 26.83 -15.24 -7.59
CA VAL A 34 25.79 -14.19 -7.58
C VAL A 34 25.63 -13.54 -6.21
N ARG A 35 25.63 -14.33 -5.13
CA ARG A 35 25.60 -13.81 -3.75
C ARG A 35 26.82 -12.95 -3.45
N HIS A 36 28.02 -13.42 -3.81
CA HIS A 36 29.25 -12.69 -3.60
C HIS A 36 29.23 -11.35 -4.33
N ASN A 37 28.78 -11.32 -5.58
CA ASN A 37 28.59 -10.07 -6.32
C ASN A 37 27.60 -9.13 -5.63
N ALA A 38 26.43 -9.64 -5.19
CA ALA A 38 25.44 -8.85 -4.48
C ALA A 38 25.97 -8.25 -3.17
N PHE A 39 26.73 -9.02 -2.38
CA PHE A 39 27.31 -8.55 -1.12
C PHE A 39 28.47 -7.58 -1.31
N ASN A 40 29.15 -7.61 -2.47
CA ASN A 40 30.18 -6.64 -2.81
C ASN A 40 29.59 -5.28 -3.24
N GLN A 41 28.27 -5.19 -3.49
CA GLN A 41 27.64 -3.91 -3.78
C GLN A 41 27.60 -3.02 -2.54
N SER A 42 28.10 -1.80 -2.68
CA SER A 42 28.10 -0.84 -1.57
C SER A 42 26.66 -0.48 -1.15
N TYR A 43 26.43 -0.34 0.15
CA TYR A 43 25.14 0.14 0.65
C TYR A 43 24.75 1.51 0.07
N ASN A 44 25.75 2.36 -0.21
CA ASN A 44 25.57 3.65 -0.88
C ASN A 44 24.88 3.50 -2.24
N PHE A 45 25.37 2.58 -3.08
CA PHE A 45 24.76 2.25 -4.36
C PHE A 45 23.32 1.77 -4.18
N ILE A 46 23.10 0.80 -3.28
CA ILE A 46 21.78 0.21 -3.07
C ILE A 46 20.78 1.27 -2.61
N ALA A 47 21.15 2.10 -1.64
CA ALA A 47 20.26 3.14 -1.11
C ALA A 47 20.02 4.29 -2.12
N ASP A 48 21.00 4.63 -2.97
CA ASP A 48 20.82 5.63 -4.03
C ASP A 48 19.88 5.16 -5.14
N HIS A 49 19.85 3.84 -5.41
CA HIS A 49 19.08 3.26 -6.51
C HIS A 49 17.93 2.38 -6.01
N LYS A 50 17.57 2.45 -4.73
CA LYS A 50 16.58 1.58 -4.08
C LYS A 50 15.28 1.46 -4.88
N LYS A 51 14.72 2.60 -5.29
CA LYS A 51 13.48 2.61 -6.08
C LYS A 51 13.66 1.99 -7.47
N LEU A 52 14.78 2.22 -8.15
CA LEU A 52 15.07 1.61 -9.45
C LEU A 52 15.23 0.09 -9.34
N ILE A 53 15.87 -0.38 -8.27
CA ILE A 53 16.03 -1.81 -7.93
C ILE A 53 14.66 -2.43 -7.63
N GLU A 54 13.82 -1.77 -6.82
CA GLU A 54 12.45 -2.25 -6.53
C GLU A 54 11.60 -2.33 -7.79
N ASP A 55 11.58 -1.27 -8.61
CA ASP A 55 10.80 -1.24 -9.85
C ASP A 55 11.31 -2.31 -10.83
N GLU A 56 12.63 -2.45 -10.99
CA GLU A 56 13.22 -3.49 -11.85
C GLU A 56 12.86 -4.90 -11.36
N PHE A 57 13.00 -5.16 -10.07
CA PHE A 57 12.66 -6.44 -9.46
C PHE A 57 11.18 -6.79 -9.69
N ASN A 58 10.28 -5.85 -9.42
CA ASN A 58 8.83 -6.08 -9.54
C ASN A 58 8.43 -6.37 -11.00
N HIS A 59 8.90 -5.58 -11.97
CA HIS A 59 8.57 -5.81 -13.38
C HIS A 59 9.20 -7.09 -13.92
N LEU A 60 10.46 -7.37 -13.53
CA LEU A 60 11.15 -8.59 -13.93
C LEU A 60 10.45 -9.82 -13.37
N PHE A 61 10.16 -9.83 -12.07
CA PHE A 61 9.51 -10.95 -11.41
C PHE A 61 8.10 -11.20 -11.98
N ALA A 62 7.33 -10.14 -12.22
CA ALA A 62 6.02 -10.26 -12.86
C ALA A 62 6.13 -10.83 -14.29
N SER A 63 7.11 -10.37 -15.08
CA SER A 63 7.34 -10.87 -16.44
C SER A 63 7.71 -12.36 -16.43
N LEU A 64 8.66 -12.76 -15.58
CA LEU A 64 9.13 -14.13 -15.45
C LEU A 64 8.03 -15.10 -14.97
N THR A 65 7.15 -14.65 -14.09
CA THR A 65 6.06 -15.49 -13.54
C THR A 65 4.81 -15.53 -14.41
N SER A 66 4.69 -14.64 -15.40
CA SER A 66 3.52 -14.58 -16.29
C SER A 66 3.36 -15.79 -17.23
N GLY A 67 4.41 -16.63 -17.36
CA GLY A 67 4.35 -17.89 -18.10
C GLY A 67 4.19 -17.76 -19.62
N LYS A 68 4.25 -16.54 -20.17
CA LYS A 68 4.06 -16.28 -21.62
C LYS A 68 5.25 -16.71 -22.47
N GLU A 69 6.47 -16.65 -21.92
CA GLU A 69 7.71 -16.96 -22.63
C GLU A 69 8.71 -17.69 -21.72
N THR A 70 9.46 -18.64 -22.28
CA THR A 70 10.57 -19.30 -21.57
C THR A 70 11.80 -18.38 -21.66
N TYR A 71 11.99 -17.57 -20.62
CA TYR A 71 13.17 -16.71 -20.50
C TYR A 71 14.41 -17.51 -20.07
N GLY A 72 15.59 -17.03 -20.45
CA GLY A 72 16.88 -17.58 -20.04
C GLY A 72 17.08 -17.58 -18.52
N GLU A 73 17.85 -18.55 -18.04
CA GLU A 73 18.20 -18.73 -16.62
C GLU A 73 18.84 -17.48 -15.99
N GLU A 74 19.59 -16.71 -16.78
CA GLU A 74 20.26 -15.49 -16.36
C GLU A 74 19.30 -14.42 -15.84
N PHE A 75 18.06 -14.39 -16.30
CA PHE A 75 17.05 -13.43 -15.85
C PHE A 75 16.49 -13.81 -14.48
N TRP A 76 16.32 -15.11 -14.21
CA TRP A 76 15.98 -15.60 -12.87
C TRP A 76 17.11 -15.32 -11.87
N LEU A 77 18.36 -15.53 -12.28
CA LEU A 77 19.53 -15.18 -11.46
C LEU A 77 19.63 -13.67 -11.20
N TYR A 78 19.30 -12.83 -12.19
CA TYR A 78 19.26 -11.39 -12.00
C TYR A 78 18.14 -10.98 -11.04
N CYS A 79 16.95 -11.58 -11.15
CA CYS A 79 15.85 -11.37 -10.22
C CYS A 79 16.24 -11.77 -8.78
N TYR A 80 16.96 -12.89 -8.64
CA TYR A 80 17.55 -13.34 -7.38
C TYR A 80 18.56 -12.33 -6.82
N TYR A 81 19.48 -11.83 -7.64
CA TYR A 81 20.44 -10.79 -7.28
C TYR A 81 19.74 -9.53 -6.74
N LEU A 82 18.74 -9.01 -7.45
CA LEU A 82 17.97 -7.84 -7.02
C LEU A 82 17.29 -8.06 -5.67
N SER A 83 16.75 -9.26 -5.42
CA SER A 83 16.13 -9.59 -4.13
C SER A 83 17.11 -9.52 -2.95
N ILE A 84 18.39 -9.86 -3.17
CA ILE A 84 19.45 -9.74 -2.15
C ILE A 84 19.76 -8.28 -1.88
N LEU A 85 19.87 -7.45 -2.93
CA LEU A 85 20.11 -6.01 -2.77
C LEU A 85 19.00 -5.35 -1.94
N LEU A 86 17.74 -5.67 -2.24
CA LEU A 86 16.58 -5.15 -1.51
C LEU A 86 16.54 -5.64 -0.07
N GLN A 87 16.82 -6.92 0.17
CA GLN A 87 16.94 -7.45 1.52
C GLN A 87 18.05 -6.72 2.31
N THR A 88 19.20 -6.50 1.69
CA THR A 88 20.35 -5.79 2.28
C THR A 88 20.01 -4.34 2.62
N TYR A 89 19.29 -3.64 1.73
CA TYR A 89 18.77 -2.31 1.99
C TYR A 89 17.91 -2.30 3.25
N HIS A 90 16.94 -3.21 3.33
CA HIS A 90 16.00 -3.27 4.46
C HIS A 90 16.64 -3.72 5.77
N ILE A 91 17.71 -4.51 5.72
CA ILE A 91 18.55 -4.83 6.87
C ILE A 91 19.31 -3.59 7.37
N GLY A 92 19.84 -2.78 6.45
CA GLY A 92 20.56 -1.56 6.81
C GLY A 92 19.66 -0.42 7.27
N HIS A 93 18.52 -0.22 6.62
CA HIS A 93 17.56 0.83 6.97
C HIS A 93 16.75 0.46 8.23
N GLY A 94 16.43 -0.83 8.41
CA GLY A 94 15.65 -1.32 9.55
C GLY A 94 16.47 -1.90 10.69
N SER A 95 15.84 -2.17 11.83
CA SER A 95 16.38 -3.14 12.79
C SER A 95 15.98 -4.53 12.30
N ALA A 96 16.95 -5.32 11.80
CA ALA A 96 16.77 -6.60 11.11
C ALA A 96 15.75 -7.58 11.75
N ARG A 97 15.53 -7.51 13.07
CA ARG A 97 14.62 -8.39 13.81
C ARG A 97 13.11 -8.17 13.52
N PHE A 98 12.72 -7.03 12.95
CA PHE A 98 11.30 -6.64 12.81
C PHE A 98 10.90 -6.07 11.44
N ASN A 99 11.73 -6.24 10.40
CA ASN A 99 11.43 -5.66 9.09
C ASN A 99 10.65 -6.65 8.20
N GLU A 100 9.41 -6.32 7.84
CA GLU A 100 8.55 -7.18 7.01
C GLU A 100 8.98 -7.21 5.55
N GLU A 101 9.53 -6.11 5.03
CA GLU A 101 10.05 -6.07 3.67
C GLU A 101 11.29 -6.97 3.55
N GLU A 102 12.14 -7.01 4.58
CA GLU A 102 13.25 -7.98 4.66
C GLU A 102 12.73 -9.43 4.57
N LYS A 103 11.72 -9.76 5.39
CA LYS A 103 11.09 -11.09 5.36
C LYS A 103 10.42 -11.40 4.02
N ARG A 104 9.79 -10.40 3.40
CA ARG A 104 9.12 -10.50 2.10
C ARG A 104 10.14 -10.82 1.00
N TYR A 105 11.21 -10.02 0.88
CA TYR A 105 12.26 -10.28 -0.10
C TYR A 105 13.01 -11.58 0.20
N GLY A 106 13.18 -11.96 1.47
CA GLY A 106 13.71 -13.26 1.86
C GLY A 106 12.81 -14.46 1.50
N LYS A 107 11.48 -14.29 1.49
CA LYS A 107 10.51 -15.29 0.98
C LYS A 107 10.57 -15.37 -0.54
N LEU A 108 10.53 -14.22 -1.22
CA LEU A 108 10.62 -14.11 -2.68
C LEU A 108 11.91 -14.73 -3.23
N ARG A 109 13.04 -14.43 -2.58
CA ARG A 109 14.34 -15.03 -2.87
C ARG A 109 14.29 -16.56 -2.85
N ARG A 110 13.58 -17.15 -1.88
CA ARG A 110 13.38 -18.61 -1.78
C ARG A 110 12.44 -19.15 -2.84
N GLN A 111 11.40 -18.40 -3.22
CA GLN A 111 10.51 -18.81 -4.32
C GLN A 111 11.25 -18.84 -5.66
N ILE A 112 12.02 -17.78 -5.94
CA ILE A 112 12.89 -17.70 -7.12
C ILE A 112 13.87 -18.87 -7.14
N TRP A 113 14.46 -19.18 -5.99
CA TRP A 113 15.39 -20.30 -5.82
C TRP A 113 14.76 -21.66 -6.14
N ASN A 114 13.61 -21.96 -5.55
CA ASN A 114 12.92 -23.24 -5.76
C ASN A 114 12.52 -23.42 -7.23
N HIS A 115 12.10 -22.33 -7.88
CA HIS A 115 11.77 -22.33 -9.29
C HIS A 115 13.00 -22.60 -10.17
N TYR A 116 14.13 -21.94 -9.86
CA TYR A 116 15.39 -22.09 -10.59
C TYR A 116 15.90 -23.55 -10.59
N HIS A 117 15.83 -24.24 -9.46
CA HIS A 117 16.30 -25.62 -9.35
C HIS A 117 15.30 -26.69 -9.80
N GLN A 118 14.13 -26.31 -10.33
CA GLN A 118 13.05 -27.24 -10.71
C GLN A 118 12.76 -28.29 -9.63
N ILE A 119 12.93 -27.94 -8.37
CA ILE A 119 12.59 -28.83 -7.27
C ILE A 119 11.07 -28.92 -7.32
N GLU A 120 10.53 -30.05 -7.80
CA GLU A 120 9.11 -30.39 -7.67
C GLU A 120 8.75 -30.06 -6.23
N SER A 121 7.85 -29.10 -6.03
CA SER A 121 7.37 -28.80 -4.69
C SER A 121 6.64 -30.04 -4.21
N SER A 122 7.35 -30.90 -3.46
CA SER A 122 6.78 -32.01 -2.73
C SER A 122 5.56 -31.47 -2.02
N SER A 123 4.40 -31.97 -2.43
CA SER A 123 3.10 -31.42 -2.10
C SER A 123 3.00 -31.31 -0.58
N GLU A 124 2.71 -30.11 -0.07
CA GLU A 124 2.42 -29.95 1.36
C GLU A 124 1.31 -30.93 1.75
N PRO A 125 1.43 -31.69 2.85
CA PRO A 125 0.24 -32.28 3.45
C PRO A 125 -0.65 -31.09 3.89
N PRO A 126 -1.96 -31.12 3.56
CA PRO A 126 -2.84 -29.98 3.78
C PRO A 126 -2.74 -29.52 5.23
N PRO A 127 -2.81 -28.20 5.50
CA PRO A 127 -2.78 -27.68 6.86
C PRO A 127 -3.80 -28.46 7.67
N ARG A 128 -3.35 -29.11 8.76
CA ARG A 128 -4.25 -29.81 9.69
C ARG A 128 -5.40 -28.85 9.97
N LYS A 129 -6.63 -29.21 9.57
CA LYS A 129 -7.84 -28.41 9.74
C LYS A 129 -7.88 -27.90 11.17
N LYS A 130 -7.40 -26.67 11.41
CA LYS A 130 -7.50 -26.03 12.71
C LYS A 130 -8.97 -25.72 12.88
N THR A 131 -9.54 -26.14 14.01
CA THR A 131 -10.92 -25.81 14.36
C THR A 131 -11.06 -24.28 14.37
N PHE A 132 -12.14 -23.77 13.80
CA PHE A 132 -12.42 -22.33 13.62
C PHE A 132 -12.05 -21.47 14.84
N ILE A 133 -12.37 -21.94 16.06
CA ILE A 133 -12.09 -21.24 17.32
C ILE A 133 -10.58 -21.09 17.59
N LYS A 134 -9.77 -22.06 17.18
CA LYS A 134 -8.32 -22.03 17.38
C LYS A 134 -7.62 -21.11 16.38
N ALA A 135 -8.09 -21.09 15.14
CA ALA A 135 -7.61 -20.13 14.13
C ALA A 135 -8.00 -18.69 14.51
N LEU A 136 -9.22 -18.50 15.00
CA LEU A 136 -9.72 -17.20 15.47
C LEU A 136 -8.99 -16.71 16.73
N GLY A 137 -8.70 -17.61 17.68
CA GLY A 137 -7.94 -17.29 18.89
C GLY A 137 -6.47 -16.94 18.61
N GLU A 138 -5.86 -17.58 17.61
CA GLU A 138 -4.51 -17.25 17.14
C GLU A 138 -4.51 -15.91 16.36
N GLU A 139 -5.50 -15.63 15.51
CA GLU A 139 -5.58 -14.37 14.74
C GLU A 139 -5.91 -13.15 15.62
N LEU A 140 -6.87 -13.27 16.56
CA LEU A 140 -7.13 -12.23 17.56
C LEU A 140 -5.95 -12.09 18.54
N GLY A 141 -5.30 -13.20 18.90
CA GLY A 141 -4.11 -13.21 19.74
C GLY A 141 -2.93 -12.52 19.07
N ASP A 142 -2.73 -12.75 17.77
CA ASP A 142 -1.71 -12.12 16.95
C ASP A 142 -2.03 -10.64 16.71
N ASP A 143 -3.28 -10.25 16.46
CA ASP A 143 -3.68 -8.84 16.35
C ASP A 143 -3.52 -8.09 17.68
N ILE A 144 -3.86 -8.70 18.82
CA ILE A 144 -3.69 -8.11 20.15
C ILE A 144 -2.23 -8.07 20.57
N SER A 145 -1.46 -9.13 20.30
CA SER A 145 0.01 -9.19 20.50
C SER A 145 0.73 -8.23 19.57
N GLU A 146 0.24 -8.05 18.35
CA GLU A 146 0.70 -7.05 17.40
C GLU A 146 0.38 -5.65 17.92
N ILE A 147 -0.82 -5.38 18.44
CA ILE A 147 -1.19 -4.11 19.11
C ILE A 147 -0.34 -3.87 20.37
N ALA A 148 0.01 -4.92 21.14
CA ALA A 148 0.88 -4.81 22.32
C ALA A 148 2.36 -4.60 21.96
N SER A 149 2.82 -5.14 20.83
CA SER A 149 4.19 -4.96 20.30
C SER A 149 4.33 -3.76 19.34
N THR A 150 3.21 -3.11 19.02
CA THR A 150 3.07 -1.93 18.15
C THR A 150 3.95 -0.73 18.54
N PRO A 151 4.30 -0.45 19.83
CA PRO A 151 5.21 0.66 20.17
C PRO A 151 6.57 0.61 19.47
N LYS A 152 7.00 -0.57 18.99
CA LYS A 152 8.27 -0.76 18.25
C LYS A 152 8.12 -0.66 16.72
N ARG A 153 6.91 -0.41 16.18
CA ARG A 153 6.59 -0.41 14.73
C ARG A 153 6.00 0.93 14.28
N LEU A 154 6.81 2.00 14.29
CA LEU A 154 6.37 3.38 13.97
C LEU A 154 5.65 3.51 12.62
N SER A 155 6.10 2.79 11.58
CA SER A 155 5.49 2.85 10.24
C SER A 155 4.06 2.30 10.22
N LYS A 156 3.80 1.18 10.92
CA LYS A 156 2.46 0.58 11.06
C LYS A 156 1.54 1.43 11.92
N ILE A 157 2.05 1.99 13.03
CA ILE A 157 1.28 2.94 13.85
C ILE A 157 0.84 4.10 12.97
N ARG A 158 1.75 4.69 12.20
CA ARG A 158 1.45 5.82 11.32
C ARG A 158 0.34 5.49 10.31
N GLN A 159 0.39 4.30 9.71
CA GLN A 159 -0.66 3.83 8.79
C GLN A 159 -2.01 3.66 9.52
N LYS A 160 -2.02 2.99 10.68
CA LYS A 160 -3.24 2.82 11.49
C LYS A 160 -3.82 4.16 11.96
N VAL A 161 -3.00 5.11 12.40
CA VAL A 161 -3.42 6.47 12.76
C VAL A 161 -4.02 7.19 11.55
N GLY A 162 -3.42 7.03 10.37
CA GLY A 162 -3.99 7.53 9.12
C GLY A 162 -5.39 6.99 8.86
N LEU A 163 -5.55 5.66 8.97
CA LEU A 163 -6.84 4.99 8.80
C LEU A 163 -7.86 5.45 9.85
N TYR A 164 -7.48 5.55 11.12
CA TYR A 164 -8.37 6.03 12.19
C TYR A 164 -8.81 7.48 11.98
N ASN A 165 -7.97 8.33 11.38
CA ASN A 165 -8.40 9.67 11.01
C ASN A 165 -9.46 9.67 9.90
N VAL A 166 -9.37 8.75 8.93
CA VAL A 166 -10.41 8.58 7.90
C VAL A 166 -11.72 8.08 8.54
N TRP A 167 -11.66 7.12 9.46
CA TRP A 167 -12.82 6.69 10.25
C TRP A 167 -13.42 7.81 11.10
N ARG A 168 -12.57 8.66 11.67
CA ARG A 168 -13.01 9.83 12.43
C ARG A 168 -13.80 10.81 11.56
N LEU A 169 -13.30 11.10 10.36
CA LEU A 169 -14.02 11.91 9.37
C LEU A 169 -15.34 11.24 9.00
N TYR A 170 -15.34 9.92 8.79
CA TYR A 170 -16.54 9.16 8.45
C TYR A 170 -17.61 9.35 9.53
N TRP A 171 -17.23 9.15 10.80
CA TRP A 171 -18.13 9.35 11.93
C TRP A 171 -18.65 10.79 11.97
N ALA A 172 -17.76 11.79 11.80
CA ALA A 172 -18.15 13.19 11.85
C ALA A 172 -19.25 13.53 10.84
N PHE A 173 -19.09 13.13 9.57
CA PHE A 173 -20.09 13.40 8.53
C PHE A 173 -21.32 12.53 8.63
N SER A 174 -21.17 11.26 9.02
CA SER A 174 -22.32 10.37 9.24
C SER A 174 -23.18 10.88 10.39
N ARG A 175 -22.56 11.32 11.49
CA ARG A 175 -23.22 11.97 12.61
C ARG A 175 -23.99 13.21 12.15
N MET A 176 -23.33 14.12 11.43
CA MET A 176 -23.98 15.33 10.91
C MET A 176 -25.16 14.98 10.00
N MET A 177 -25.00 14.03 9.08
CA MET A 177 -26.07 13.56 8.20
C MET A 177 -27.26 13.00 9.01
N LEU A 178 -26.99 12.08 9.95
CA LEU A 178 -28.02 11.41 10.74
C LEU A 178 -28.73 12.39 11.68
N THR A 179 -28.00 13.27 12.38
CA THR A 179 -28.59 14.29 13.25
C THR A 179 -29.52 15.21 12.45
N ASN A 180 -29.07 15.76 11.32
CA ASN A 180 -29.92 16.62 10.49
C ASN A 180 -31.13 15.87 9.92
N THR A 181 -30.95 14.60 9.54
CA THR A 181 -32.07 13.75 9.07
C THR A 181 -33.10 13.52 10.18
N LEU A 182 -32.66 13.18 11.40
CA LEU A 182 -33.55 12.92 12.52
C LEU A 182 -34.30 14.17 12.97
N LEU A 183 -33.62 15.33 13.00
CA LEU A 183 -34.26 16.61 13.34
C LEU A 183 -35.35 16.97 12.32
N GLU A 184 -35.10 16.76 11.03
CA GLU A 184 -36.12 16.98 9.98
C GLU A 184 -37.29 15.98 10.08
N LEU A 185 -37.01 14.74 10.46
CA LEU A 185 -38.03 13.70 10.60
C LEU A 185 -38.80 13.74 11.92
N LYS A 186 -38.34 14.53 12.90
CA LYS A 186 -38.90 14.59 14.27
C LYS A 186 -40.42 14.80 14.27
N ASP A 187 -40.88 15.72 13.44
CA ASP A 187 -42.30 16.09 13.35
C ASP A 187 -43.00 15.42 12.15
N GLY A 188 -42.32 14.48 11.48
CA GLY A 188 -42.76 13.88 10.23
C GLY A 188 -43.58 12.58 10.39
N PRO A 189 -44.47 12.25 9.43
CA PRO A 189 -45.25 11.01 9.46
C PRO A 189 -44.40 9.75 9.31
N VAL A 190 -43.15 9.88 8.86
CA VAL A 190 -42.20 8.77 8.71
C VAL A 190 -41.77 8.25 10.08
N LEU A 191 -41.46 9.13 11.03
CA LEU A 191 -41.05 8.73 12.38
C LEU A 191 -42.20 8.02 13.10
N ALA A 192 -43.42 8.57 13.03
CA ALA A 192 -44.60 7.93 13.61
C ALA A 192 -44.88 6.53 13.04
N LYS A 193 -44.59 6.27 11.76
CA LYS A 193 -44.68 4.92 11.17
C LYS A 193 -43.60 3.99 11.71
N LEU A 194 -42.38 4.49 11.89
CA LEU A 194 -41.26 3.72 12.43
C LEU A 194 -41.49 3.34 13.90
N GLU A 195 -41.99 4.26 14.72
CA GLU A 195 -42.38 4.01 16.11
C GLU A 195 -43.45 2.92 16.22
N ARG A 196 -44.48 2.97 15.37
CA ARG A 196 -45.52 1.94 15.30
C ARG A 196 -44.96 0.58 14.89
N PHE A 197 -44.03 0.56 13.94
CA PHE A 197 -43.39 -0.68 13.49
C PHE A 197 -42.48 -1.30 14.57
N LEU A 198 -41.72 -0.48 15.28
CA LEU A 198 -40.82 -0.92 16.36
C LEU A 198 -41.55 -1.15 17.69
N GLY A 199 -42.80 -0.71 17.83
CA GLY A 199 -43.58 -0.79 19.06
C GLY A 199 -42.97 0.01 20.22
N LYS A 200 -42.16 1.03 19.92
CA LYS A 200 -41.43 1.86 20.89
C LYS A 200 -41.42 3.32 20.46
N HIS A 201 -41.54 4.21 21.43
CA HIS A 201 -41.33 5.65 21.21
C HIS A 201 -39.84 5.92 20.95
N ILE A 202 -39.55 6.73 19.94
CA ILE A 202 -38.19 7.10 19.55
C ILE A 202 -37.96 8.53 20.01
N ASP A 203 -37.20 8.69 21.09
CA ASP A 203 -36.78 10.00 21.57
C ASP A 203 -35.64 10.54 20.68
N VAL A 204 -36.03 11.38 19.71
CA VAL A 204 -35.09 12.00 18.77
C VAL A 204 -34.05 12.85 19.48
N ASP A 205 -34.44 13.58 20.53
CA ASP A 205 -33.53 14.50 21.23
C ASP A 205 -32.48 13.71 22.02
N ALA A 206 -32.87 12.62 22.67
CA ALA A 206 -31.94 11.72 23.34
C ALA A 206 -30.96 11.06 22.35
N ILE A 207 -31.44 10.66 21.16
CA ILE A 207 -30.58 10.10 20.11
C ILE A 207 -29.58 11.14 19.61
N VAL A 208 -30.04 12.36 19.33
CA VAL A 208 -29.16 13.46 18.90
C VAL A 208 -28.12 13.75 19.97
N ALA A 209 -28.51 13.84 21.24
CA ALA A 209 -27.56 14.03 22.34
C ALA A 209 -26.52 12.91 22.43
N ALA A 210 -26.92 11.64 22.24
CA ALA A 210 -26.00 10.51 22.20
C ALA A 210 -25.00 10.59 21.03
N PHE A 211 -25.45 11.06 19.86
CA PHE A 211 -24.59 11.31 18.72
C PHE A 211 -23.59 12.44 18.94
N GLU A 212 -23.97 13.47 19.70
CA GLU A 212 -23.13 14.64 19.98
C GLU A 212 -22.16 14.45 21.14
N ALA A 213 -22.44 13.53 22.07
CA ALA A 213 -21.60 13.23 23.23
C ALA A 213 -20.09 13.04 22.92
N PRO A 214 -19.66 12.34 21.86
CA PRO A 214 -18.22 12.20 21.55
C PRO A 214 -17.58 13.44 20.91
N GLY A 215 -18.29 14.57 20.76
CA GLY A 215 -17.84 15.75 20.01
C GLY A 215 -16.46 16.27 20.41
N GLU A 216 -16.21 16.47 21.71
CA GLU A 216 -14.92 16.95 22.22
C GLU A 216 -13.76 15.97 21.97
N ILE A 217 -14.04 14.67 22.12
CA ILE A 217 -13.07 13.62 21.83
C ILE A 217 -12.72 13.67 20.35
N MET A 218 -13.71 13.82 19.46
CA MET A 218 -13.49 13.87 18.01
C MET A 218 -12.74 15.12 17.56
N ARG A 219 -12.98 16.27 18.20
CA ARG A 219 -12.22 17.52 17.99
C ARG A 219 -10.75 17.33 18.38
N THR A 220 -10.51 16.69 19.53
CA THR A 220 -9.16 16.42 20.03
C THR A 220 -8.42 15.41 19.14
N LEU A 221 -9.10 14.32 18.76
CA LEU A 221 -8.52 13.27 17.92
C LEU A 221 -8.13 13.77 16.53
N SER A 222 -8.83 14.75 15.97
CA SER A 222 -8.44 15.29 14.66
C SER A 222 -7.09 15.99 14.69
N VAL A 223 -6.77 16.70 15.78
CA VAL A 223 -5.47 17.34 15.95
C VAL A 223 -4.43 16.27 16.32
N ALA A 224 -4.78 15.37 17.24
CA ALA A 224 -3.87 14.34 17.73
C ALA A 224 -3.43 13.36 16.63
N PHE A 225 -4.31 12.95 15.71
CA PHE A 225 -3.94 12.02 14.64
C PHE A 225 -2.98 12.64 13.61
N PHE A 226 -3.21 13.88 13.18
CA PHE A 226 -2.27 14.55 12.27
C PHE A 226 -0.97 14.91 13.00
N GLY A 227 -1.06 15.42 14.23
CA GLY A 227 0.11 15.80 15.01
C GLY A 227 1.00 14.60 15.36
N SER A 228 0.41 13.47 15.76
CA SER A 228 1.18 12.25 16.03
C SER A 228 1.82 11.68 14.77
N ARG A 229 1.16 11.70 13.61
CA ARG A 229 1.78 11.29 12.34
C ARG A 229 2.94 12.22 11.95
N PHE A 230 2.76 13.53 12.11
CA PHE A 230 3.81 14.51 11.88
C PHE A 230 5.04 14.21 12.75
N LEU A 231 4.82 14.00 14.06
CA LEU A 231 5.88 13.65 15.00
C LEU A 231 6.54 12.30 14.64
N MET A 232 5.78 11.27 14.24
CA MET A 232 6.35 9.99 13.82
C MET A 232 7.24 10.13 12.58
N ASN A 233 6.80 10.90 11.57
CA ASN A 233 7.62 11.19 10.41
C ASN A 233 8.90 11.95 10.81
N LEU A 234 8.79 12.92 11.72
CA LEU A 234 9.92 13.68 12.23
C LEU A 234 10.89 12.80 13.02
N SER A 235 10.39 11.89 13.85
CA SER A 235 11.18 10.91 14.59
C SER A 235 11.92 9.95 13.65
N MET A 236 11.31 9.53 12.53
CA MET A 236 12.00 8.73 11.52
C MET A 236 13.14 9.51 10.86
N VAL A 237 12.88 10.73 10.40
CA VAL A 237 13.94 11.61 9.83
C VAL A 237 15.07 11.79 10.84
N TYR A 238 14.73 12.05 12.10
CA TYR A 238 15.72 12.18 13.17
C TYR A 238 16.53 10.90 13.37
N LYS A 239 15.86 9.74 13.49
CA LYS A 239 16.50 8.44 13.66
C LYS A 239 17.50 8.16 12.52
N HIS A 240 17.07 8.20 11.27
CA HIS A 240 17.94 7.85 10.13
C HIS A 240 19.01 8.90 9.83
N THR A 241 18.82 10.15 10.28
CA THR A 241 19.83 11.20 10.12
C THR A 241 20.90 11.17 11.22
N PHE A 242 20.49 11.07 12.48
CA PHE A 242 21.33 11.29 13.67
C PHE A 242 21.68 10.00 14.42
N MET A 243 20.85 8.96 14.32
CA MET A 243 21.06 7.63 14.92
C MET A 243 21.01 6.53 13.85
N PRO A 244 21.79 6.66 12.75
CA PRO A 244 21.80 5.70 11.65
C PRO A 244 22.36 4.34 12.09
N SER A 245 22.00 3.28 11.37
CA SER A 245 22.70 1.99 11.48
C SER A 245 24.15 2.06 10.97
N GLU A 246 24.98 1.06 11.27
CA GLU A 246 26.35 0.98 10.75
C GLU A 246 26.40 1.01 9.21
N LEU A 247 25.46 0.34 8.55
CA LEU A 247 25.35 0.36 7.09
C LEU A 247 24.98 1.77 6.58
N GLU A 248 24.07 2.46 7.26
CA GLU A 248 23.69 3.83 6.91
C GLU A 248 24.80 4.86 7.20
N LYS A 249 25.70 4.59 8.16
CA LYS A 249 26.86 5.46 8.45
C LYS A 249 27.82 5.62 7.28
N THR A 250 27.80 4.70 6.32
CA THR A 250 28.57 4.80 5.07
C THR A 250 28.14 5.98 4.18
N ARG A 251 26.97 6.59 4.44
CA ARG A 251 26.44 7.78 3.75
C ARG A 251 26.72 9.07 4.51
N LEU A 252 26.92 10.15 3.76
CA LEU A 252 26.95 11.51 4.30
C LEU A 252 25.61 11.86 4.97
N ARG A 253 25.68 12.49 6.14
CA ARG A 253 24.50 12.87 6.93
C ARG A 253 23.55 13.83 6.20
N SER A 254 24.09 14.78 5.44
CA SER A 254 23.27 15.71 4.63
C SER A 254 22.46 14.97 3.57
N LYS A 255 23.05 13.94 2.96
CA LYS A 255 22.38 13.09 1.97
C LYS A 255 21.24 12.29 2.62
N ARG A 256 21.50 11.63 3.75
CA ARG A 256 20.46 10.92 4.52
C ARG A 256 19.29 11.83 4.91
N LEU A 257 19.58 13.03 5.41
CA LEU A 257 18.55 14.01 5.75
C LEU A 257 17.71 14.39 4.53
N SER A 258 18.37 14.70 3.41
CA SER A 258 17.69 15.06 2.16
C SER A 258 16.81 13.92 1.65
N ASP A 259 17.30 12.69 1.66
CA ASP A 259 16.55 11.51 1.20
C ASP A 259 15.32 11.26 2.08
N GLU A 260 15.49 11.30 3.41
CA GLU A 260 14.42 11.06 4.36
C GLU A 260 13.33 12.14 4.29
N LEU A 261 13.72 13.41 4.11
CA LEU A 261 12.80 14.52 3.86
C LEU A 261 12.09 14.36 2.52
N TRP A 262 12.83 14.03 1.45
CA TRP A 262 12.27 13.86 0.11
C TRP A 262 11.30 12.68 0.04
N GLU A 263 11.54 11.59 0.75
CA GLU A 263 10.62 10.46 0.78
C GLU A 263 9.30 10.81 1.52
N ARG A 264 9.36 11.68 2.54
CA ARG A 264 8.22 11.96 3.45
C ARG A 264 7.53 13.30 3.18
N HIS A 265 8.07 14.17 2.34
CA HIS A 265 7.61 15.56 2.19
C HIS A 265 6.10 15.69 1.91
N PRO A 266 5.44 14.87 1.07
CA PRO A 266 4.00 15.05 0.83
C PRO A 266 3.17 14.71 2.06
N GLY A 267 3.65 13.78 2.89
CA GLY A 267 3.04 13.42 4.16
C GLY A 267 3.26 14.50 5.22
N PHE A 268 4.48 15.03 5.32
CA PHE A 268 4.82 16.11 6.25
C PHE A 268 3.97 17.35 6.05
N ILE A 269 3.88 17.85 4.82
CA ILE A 269 3.14 19.08 4.53
C ILE A 269 1.66 18.87 4.88
N ASN A 270 1.08 17.75 4.47
CA ASN A 270 -0.29 17.40 4.79
C ASN A 270 -0.54 17.33 6.31
N ASP A 271 0.29 16.57 7.03
CA ASP A 271 0.11 16.34 8.45
C ASP A 271 0.34 17.64 9.26
N PHE A 272 1.31 18.47 8.86
CA PHE A 272 1.55 19.78 9.47
C PHE A 272 0.37 20.73 9.26
N VAL A 273 -0.05 20.92 8.00
CA VAL A 273 -1.16 21.82 7.65
C VAL A 273 -2.41 21.43 8.40
N TRP A 274 -2.82 20.16 8.36
CA TRP A 274 -4.03 19.72 9.05
C TRP A 274 -3.92 19.73 10.58
N THR A 275 -2.74 19.56 11.16
CA THR A 275 -2.55 19.76 12.61
C THR A 275 -2.84 21.20 13.00
N VAL A 276 -2.26 22.16 12.26
CA VAL A 276 -2.44 23.60 12.51
C VAL A 276 -3.89 24.00 12.26
N ILE A 277 -4.44 23.65 11.11
CA ILE A 277 -5.80 24.06 10.72
C ILE A 277 -6.84 23.46 11.65
N ASN A 278 -6.78 22.15 11.95
CA ASN A 278 -7.70 21.58 12.92
C ASN A 278 -7.52 22.19 14.31
N GLY A 279 -6.29 22.54 14.72
CA GLY A 279 -6.05 23.24 15.97
C GLY A 279 -6.78 24.59 16.02
N LEU A 280 -6.64 25.39 14.97
CA LEU A 280 -7.28 26.70 14.86
C LEU A 280 -8.81 26.60 14.76
N THR A 281 -9.32 25.68 13.93
CA THR A 281 -10.75 25.60 13.63
C THR A 281 -11.53 24.82 14.70
N ASN A 282 -10.94 23.79 15.30
CA ASN A 282 -11.60 23.06 16.36
C ASN A 282 -11.45 23.72 17.72
N TYR A 283 -10.48 24.61 17.94
CA TYR A 283 -10.40 25.40 19.18
C TYR A 283 -10.61 26.88 18.88
N ASN A 284 -11.52 27.17 17.96
CA ASN A 284 -11.84 28.50 17.45
C ASN A 284 -12.20 29.50 18.55
N GLU A 285 -12.84 29.07 19.64
CA GLU A 285 -13.12 29.90 20.81
C GLU A 285 -11.84 30.43 21.47
N ILE A 286 -10.80 29.61 21.57
CA ILE A 286 -9.48 29.99 22.14
C ILE A 286 -8.77 30.99 21.21
N PHE A 287 -8.91 30.81 19.89
CA PHE A 287 -8.28 31.66 18.88
C PHE A 287 -9.14 32.85 18.44
N HIS A 288 -10.31 33.05 19.08
CA HIS A 288 -11.28 34.10 18.72
C HIS A 288 -11.73 34.09 17.24
N ILE A 289 -11.86 32.89 16.66
CA ILE A 289 -12.37 32.68 15.31
C ILE A 289 -13.85 32.31 15.39
N SER A 290 -14.72 33.02 14.65
CA SER A 290 -16.15 32.69 14.62
C SER A 290 -16.38 31.30 14.02
N ALA A 291 -17.41 30.59 14.48
CA ALA A 291 -17.73 29.25 13.96
C ALA A 291 -17.94 29.21 12.43
N PRO A 292 -18.63 30.20 11.79
CA PRO A 292 -18.73 30.25 10.34
C PRO A 292 -17.37 30.43 9.66
N ALA A 293 -16.50 31.30 10.19
CA ALA A 293 -15.16 31.50 9.65
C ALA A 293 -14.30 30.23 9.75
N ALA A 294 -14.37 29.51 10.88
CA ALA A 294 -13.71 28.22 11.05
C ALA A 294 -14.17 27.20 10.00
N GLY A 295 -15.48 27.13 9.73
CA GLY A 295 -16.02 26.27 8.67
C GLY A 295 -15.48 26.63 7.28
N TRP A 296 -15.44 27.91 6.92
CA TRP A 296 -14.87 28.36 5.64
C TRP A 296 -13.37 28.13 5.53
N ILE A 297 -12.61 28.23 6.61
CA ILE A 297 -11.20 27.85 6.65
C ILE A 297 -11.06 26.35 6.32
N VAL A 298 -11.84 25.48 6.97
CA VAL A 298 -11.82 24.03 6.68
C VAL A 298 -12.14 23.77 5.20
N ALA A 299 -13.18 24.43 4.66
CA ALA A 299 -13.54 24.29 3.24
C ALA A 299 -12.40 24.69 2.30
N GLY A 300 -11.71 25.81 2.58
CA GLY A 300 -10.53 26.23 1.84
C GLY A 300 -9.38 25.23 1.89
N PHE A 301 -9.16 24.57 3.03
CA PHE A 301 -8.11 23.55 3.17
C PHE A 301 -8.50 22.17 2.62
N LEU A 302 -9.79 21.89 2.40
CA LEU A 302 -10.19 20.73 1.59
C LEU A 302 -9.79 20.90 0.12
N PHE A 303 -9.75 22.13 -0.40
CA PHE A 303 -9.17 22.39 -1.73
C PHE A 303 -7.64 22.13 -1.74
N PHE A 304 -6.95 22.43 -0.64
CA PHE A 304 -5.55 22.10 -0.49
C PHE A 304 -5.30 20.58 -0.61
N ASP A 305 -6.19 19.72 -0.08
CA ASP A 305 -6.07 18.26 -0.25
C ASP A 305 -6.12 17.83 -1.72
N VAL A 306 -7.02 18.44 -2.51
CA VAL A 306 -7.10 18.21 -3.97
C VAL A 306 -5.76 18.57 -4.63
N CYS A 307 -5.21 19.74 -4.30
CA CYS A 307 -3.91 20.19 -4.82
C CYS A 307 -2.76 19.25 -4.43
N VAL A 308 -2.72 18.79 -3.18
CA VAL A 308 -1.70 17.83 -2.71
C VAL A 308 -1.81 16.49 -3.43
N LEU A 309 -3.02 15.99 -3.67
CA LEU A 309 -3.23 14.75 -4.42
C LEU A 309 -2.79 14.88 -5.88
N LEU A 310 -3.13 15.99 -6.54
CA LEU A 310 -2.68 16.28 -7.91
C LEU A 310 -1.15 16.40 -7.98
N TRP A 311 -0.54 17.05 -7.00
CA TRP A 311 0.91 17.13 -6.92
C TRP A 311 1.57 15.76 -6.70
N ARG A 312 1.02 14.92 -5.81
CA ARG A 312 1.50 13.54 -5.61
C ARG A 312 1.40 12.70 -6.88
N ARG A 313 0.28 12.83 -7.61
CA ARG A 313 0.09 12.19 -8.91
C ARG A 313 1.19 12.63 -9.89
N HIS A 314 1.45 13.94 -9.98
CA HIS A 314 2.52 14.46 -10.83
C HIS A 314 3.91 13.91 -10.45
N LEU A 315 4.22 13.79 -9.15
CA LEU A 315 5.48 13.20 -8.71
C LEU A 315 5.61 11.72 -9.12
N GLU A 316 4.53 10.92 -9.01
CA GLU A 316 4.53 9.53 -9.49
C GLU A 316 4.58 9.43 -11.03
N GLU A 317 3.96 10.37 -11.75
CA GLU A 317 4.06 10.46 -13.20
C GLU A 317 5.51 10.68 -13.65
N GLN A 318 6.24 11.60 -13.01
CA GLN A 318 7.66 11.83 -13.31
C GLN A 318 8.50 10.57 -13.10
N LYS A 319 8.20 9.79 -12.05
CA LYS A 319 8.89 8.51 -11.77
C LYS A 319 8.59 7.48 -12.86
N TYR A 320 7.33 7.35 -13.26
CA TYR A 320 6.92 6.50 -14.36
C TYR A 320 7.60 6.90 -15.68
N LEU A 321 7.59 8.19 -16.03
CA LEU A 321 8.22 8.69 -17.26
C LEU A 321 9.73 8.43 -17.27
N ALA A 322 10.40 8.61 -16.13
CA ALA A 322 11.82 8.28 -16.00
C ALA A 322 12.09 6.80 -16.23
N LYS A 323 11.30 5.90 -15.62
CA LYS A 323 11.46 4.44 -15.82
C LYS A 323 11.11 4.00 -17.24
N LYS A 324 10.11 4.62 -17.86
CA LYS A 324 9.74 4.37 -19.26
C LYS A 324 10.81 4.84 -20.23
N ALA A 325 11.44 5.99 -19.97
CA ALA A 325 12.57 6.47 -20.75
C ALA A 325 13.76 5.49 -20.65
N GLN A 326 14.05 5.00 -19.44
CA GLN A 326 15.04 3.95 -19.22
C GLN A 326 14.80 2.72 -20.11
N TYR A 327 13.62 2.12 -20.05
CA TYR A 327 13.36 0.90 -20.84
C TYR A 327 13.43 1.13 -22.34
N ARG A 328 13.08 2.33 -22.81
CA ARG A 328 13.22 2.69 -24.23
C ARG A 328 14.68 2.84 -24.66
N GLU A 329 15.52 3.41 -23.80
CA GLU A 329 16.96 3.51 -24.07
C GLU A 329 17.61 2.13 -24.10
N GLU A 330 17.30 1.27 -23.13
CA GLU A 330 17.77 -0.13 -23.12
C GLU A 330 17.31 -0.90 -24.36
N LEU A 331 16.04 -0.74 -24.77
CA LEU A 331 15.54 -1.33 -26.02
C LEU A 331 16.32 -0.84 -27.24
N SER A 332 16.58 0.47 -27.33
CA SER A 332 17.34 1.04 -28.45
C SER A 332 18.78 0.51 -28.50
N PHE A 333 19.42 0.33 -27.34
CA PHE A 333 20.76 -0.24 -27.23
C PHE A 333 20.81 -1.67 -27.78
N TYR A 334 19.90 -2.55 -27.36
CA TYR A 334 19.89 -3.93 -27.87
C TYR A 334 19.48 -4.01 -29.34
N GLN A 335 18.58 -3.13 -29.81
CA GLN A 335 18.21 -3.06 -31.23
C GLN A 335 19.35 -2.56 -32.12
N GLU A 336 20.19 -1.66 -31.62
CA GLU A 336 21.39 -1.22 -32.32
C GLU A 336 22.43 -2.34 -32.38
N LYS A 337 22.64 -3.04 -31.26
CA LYS A 337 23.54 -4.21 -31.19
C LYS A 337 23.15 -5.33 -32.17
N LEU A 338 21.85 -5.55 -32.40
CA LEU A 338 21.37 -6.52 -33.39
C LEU A 338 21.71 -6.19 -34.86
N LYS A 339 22.06 -4.93 -35.15
CA LYS A 339 22.46 -4.48 -36.49
C LYS A 339 23.95 -4.68 -36.77
N GLU A 340 24.75 -5.04 -35.77
CA GLU A 340 26.17 -5.32 -35.96
C GLU A 340 26.33 -6.53 -36.90
N PRO A 341 27.13 -6.40 -37.99
CA PRO A 341 27.17 -7.40 -39.06
C PRO A 341 27.83 -8.72 -38.64
N ASP A 342 28.74 -8.69 -37.66
CA ASP A 342 29.55 -9.82 -37.22
C ASP A 342 29.03 -10.46 -35.92
N LEU A 343 27.74 -10.32 -35.63
CA LEU A 343 27.15 -10.79 -34.39
C LEU A 343 27.01 -12.32 -34.38
N ASP A 344 27.56 -12.95 -33.34
CA ASP A 344 27.43 -14.38 -33.10
C ASP A 344 25.96 -14.80 -32.90
N GLU A 345 25.60 -16.04 -33.26
CA GLU A 345 24.21 -16.52 -33.16
C GLU A 345 23.73 -16.61 -31.71
N ASP A 346 24.59 -16.97 -30.77
CA ASP A 346 24.23 -17.01 -29.34
C ASP A 346 24.04 -15.59 -28.79
N GLU A 347 24.88 -14.64 -29.21
CA GLU A 347 24.73 -13.21 -28.86
C GLU A 347 23.44 -12.62 -29.45
N ARG A 348 23.13 -12.94 -30.72
CA ARG A 348 21.88 -12.54 -31.39
C ARG A 348 20.67 -13.05 -30.61
N LYS A 349 20.65 -14.33 -30.28
CA LYS A 349 19.57 -14.95 -29.51
C LYS A 349 19.41 -14.29 -28.15
N ARG A 350 20.51 -14.00 -27.47
CA ARG A 350 20.52 -13.33 -26.17
C ARG A 350 19.92 -11.93 -26.25
N TYR A 351 20.32 -11.12 -27.23
CA TYR A 351 19.75 -9.77 -27.41
C TYR A 351 18.27 -9.79 -27.75
N LEU A 352 17.81 -10.77 -28.54
CA LEU A 352 16.38 -10.96 -28.80
C LEU A 352 15.60 -11.29 -27.52
N GLN A 353 16.14 -12.14 -26.64
CA GLN A 353 15.53 -12.42 -25.34
C GLN A 353 15.48 -11.19 -24.43
N HIS A 354 16.54 -10.38 -24.39
CA HIS A 354 16.54 -9.10 -23.66
C HIS A 354 15.46 -8.14 -24.18
N ILE A 355 15.31 -8.03 -25.52
CA ILE A 355 14.27 -7.18 -26.12
C ILE A 355 12.87 -7.69 -25.78
N ALA A 356 12.62 -8.99 -25.87
CA ALA A 356 11.33 -9.59 -25.52
C ALA A 356 10.98 -9.33 -24.04
N LEU A 357 11.94 -9.54 -23.14
CA LEU A 357 11.76 -9.25 -21.72
C LEU A 357 11.50 -7.76 -21.46
N LEU A 358 12.26 -6.86 -22.09
CA LEU A 358 12.06 -5.41 -21.94
C LEU A 358 10.68 -4.96 -22.43
N HIS A 359 10.16 -5.56 -23.51
CA HIS A 359 8.79 -5.32 -23.96
C HIS A 359 7.76 -5.80 -22.92
N SER A 360 7.98 -6.96 -22.30
CA SER A 360 7.13 -7.44 -21.20
C SER A 360 7.19 -6.50 -19.99
N GLN A 361 8.39 -6.10 -19.55
CA GLN A 361 8.56 -5.16 -18.43
C GLN A 361 7.93 -3.79 -18.70
N LEU A 362 8.01 -3.29 -19.94
CA LEU A 362 7.37 -2.03 -20.35
C LEU A 362 5.84 -2.15 -20.31
N THR A 363 5.31 -3.31 -20.68
CA THR A 363 3.87 -3.60 -20.59
C THR A 363 3.41 -3.62 -19.12
N GLU A 364 4.15 -4.29 -18.23
CA GLU A 364 3.84 -4.27 -16.79
C GLU A 364 3.95 -2.86 -16.18
N LEU A 365 4.97 -2.09 -16.58
CA LEU A 365 5.12 -0.68 -16.18
C LEU A 365 3.91 0.16 -16.61
N GLU A 366 3.42 -0.03 -17.85
CA GLU A 366 2.28 0.72 -18.38
C GLU A 366 0.97 0.34 -17.67
N ILE A 367 0.73 -0.95 -17.45
CA ILE A 367 -0.44 -1.44 -16.69
C ILE A 367 -0.41 -0.90 -15.26
N GLY A 368 0.75 -1.01 -14.59
CA GLY A 368 0.94 -0.54 -13.22
C GLY A 368 0.75 0.96 -13.09
N TRP A 369 1.26 1.75 -14.06
CA TRP A 369 1.05 3.18 -14.11
C TRP A 369 -0.42 3.53 -14.33
N GLN A 370 -1.09 2.97 -15.34
CA GLN A 370 -2.49 3.28 -15.64
C GLN A 370 -3.44 2.92 -14.48
N ALA A 371 -3.17 1.82 -13.77
CA ALA A 371 -3.90 1.47 -12.55
C ALA A 371 -3.66 2.48 -11.42
N THR A 372 -2.40 2.91 -11.23
CA THR A 372 -2.02 3.90 -10.21
C THR A 372 -2.56 5.30 -10.53
N ASP A 373 -2.48 5.75 -11.78
CA ASP A 373 -3.05 7.01 -12.26
C ASP A 373 -4.57 7.04 -12.08
N SER A 374 -5.24 5.93 -12.42
CA SER A 374 -6.68 5.79 -12.19
C SER A 374 -7.02 5.89 -10.69
N ALA A 375 -6.23 5.28 -9.81
CA ALA A 375 -6.42 5.35 -8.36
C ALA A 375 -6.21 6.78 -7.83
N PHE A 376 -5.22 7.51 -8.36
CA PHE A 376 -5.07 8.94 -8.05
C PHE A 376 -6.30 9.75 -8.44
N TRP A 377 -6.84 9.55 -9.65
CA TRP A 377 -8.06 10.24 -10.08
C TRP A 377 -9.29 9.87 -9.26
N PHE A 378 -9.37 8.62 -8.80
CA PHE A 378 -10.40 8.17 -7.88
C PHE A 378 -10.32 8.91 -6.54
N ASN A 379 -9.12 9.03 -5.96
CA ASN A 379 -8.89 9.79 -4.72
C ASN A 379 -9.09 11.29 -4.90
N VAL A 380 -8.69 11.88 -6.04
CA VAL A 380 -8.96 13.28 -6.37
C VAL A 380 -10.47 13.54 -6.46
N SER A 381 -11.21 12.61 -7.08
CA SER A 381 -12.67 12.70 -7.15
C SER A 381 -13.30 12.60 -5.76
N ALA A 382 -12.80 11.71 -4.90
CA ALA A 382 -13.21 11.65 -3.50
C ALA A 382 -12.94 12.96 -2.76
N ALA A 383 -11.74 13.54 -2.90
CA ALA A 383 -11.38 14.83 -2.31
C ALA A 383 -12.32 15.97 -2.76
N LEU A 384 -12.62 16.02 -4.07
CA LEU A 384 -13.53 17.01 -4.64
C LEU A 384 -14.96 16.83 -4.12
N LEU A 385 -15.47 15.60 -4.05
CA LEU A 385 -16.79 15.33 -3.47
C LEU A 385 -16.84 15.74 -1.99
N LEU A 386 -15.79 15.45 -1.23
CA LEU A 386 -15.68 15.86 0.17
C LEU A 386 -15.69 17.40 0.31
N MET A 387 -14.90 18.10 -0.51
CA MET A 387 -14.84 19.55 -0.55
C MET A 387 -16.17 20.18 -0.93
N VAL A 388 -16.79 19.71 -2.02
CA VAL A 388 -18.07 20.23 -2.54
C VAL A 388 -19.19 19.93 -1.56
N GLY A 389 -19.28 18.70 -1.05
CA GLY A 389 -20.28 18.31 -0.06
C GLY A 389 -20.16 19.17 1.20
N PHE A 390 -18.95 19.31 1.75
CA PHE A 390 -18.77 20.13 2.95
C PHE A 390 -19.09 21.61 2.70
N SER A 391 -18.64 22.18 1.59
CA SER A 391 -18.89 23.59 1.25
C SER A 391 -20.37 23.84 0.99
N ALA A 392 -21.06 22.93 0.30
CA ALA A 392 -22.50 23.02 0.05
C ALA A 392 -23.31 23.00 1.36
N ALA A 393 -22.95 22.14 2.32
CA ALA A 393 -23.59 22.11 3.63
C ALA A 393 -23.45 23.44 4.39
N MET A 394 -22.37 24.19 4.17
CA MET A 394 -22.12 25.50 4.78
C MET A 394 -22.82 26.65 4.04
N MET A 395 -23.06 26.51 2.74
CA MET A 395 -23.68 27.54 1.90
C MET A 395 -25.21 27.50 1.92
N PHE A 396 -25.80 26.31 2.01
CA PHE A 396 -27.24 26.13 1.91
C PHE A 396 -27.89 26.09 3.28
N ASN A 397 -29.00 26.82 3.42
CA ASN A 397 -29.84 26.79 4.63
C ASN A 397 -30.99 25.77 4.54
N ALA A 398 -31.22 25.16 3.37
CA ALA A 398 -32.30 24.19 3.20
C ALA A 398 -31.91 22.84 3.84
N PRO A 399 -32.68 22.30 4.82
CA PRO A 399 -32.32 21.08 5.54
C PRO A 399 -32.05 19.87 4.63
N ALA A 400 -32.87 19.68 3.59
CA ALA A 400 -32.68 18.61 2.62
C ALA A 400 -31.33 18.72 1.88
N LEU A 401 -30.88 19.93 1.53
CA LEU A 401 -29.60 20.13 0.87
C LEU A 401 -28.43 19.86 1.83
N ILE A 402 -28.56 20.19 3.11
CA ILE A 402 -27.55 19.89 4.14
C ILE A 402 -27.38 18.37 4.30
N ILE A 403 -28.48 17.62 4.37
CA ILE A 403 -28.45 16.15 4.48
C ILE A 403 -27.76 15.53 3.26
N VAL A 404 -28.17 15.93 2.04
CA VAL A 404 -27.55 15.43 0.80
C VAL A 404 -26.07 15.78 0.73
N SER A 405 -25.70 16.98 1.17
CA SER A 405 -24.32 17.45 1.20
C SER A 405 -23.43 16.59 2.11
N TYR A 406 -23.90 16.24 3.32
CA TYR A 406 -23.16 15.32 4.19
C TYR A 406 -23.16 13.87 3.68
N ALA A 407 -24.22 13.42 3.01
CA ALA A 407 -24.24 12.11 2.36
C ALA A 407 -23.17 11.99 1.26
N ILE A 408 -22.93 13.08 0.51
CA ILE A 408 -21.83 13.15 -0.47
C ILE A 408 -20.47 13.04 0.23
N CYS A 409 -20.28 13.67 1.40
CA CYS A 409 -19.05 13.51 2.20
C CYS A 409 -18.84 12.07 2.68
N VAL A 410 -19.91 11.39 3.12
CA VAL A 410 -19.85 9.97 3.53
C VAL A 410 -19.46 9.07 2.35
N LEU A 411 -20.03 9.33 1.16
CA LEU A 411 -19.64 8.64 -0.08
C LEU A 411 -18.16 8.86 -0.41
N ALA A 412 -17.69 10.11 -0.35
CA ALA A 412 -16.29 10.46 -0.59
C ALA A 412 -15.32 9.70 0.34
N ILE A 413 -15.68 9.55 1.62
CA ILE A 413 -14.84 8.78 2.55
C ILE A 413 -14.90 7.28 2.26
N GLY A 414 -16.07 6.77 1.88
CA GLY A 414 -16.19 5.40 1.38
C GLY A 414 -15.31 5.13 0.17
N MET A 415 -15.15 6.11 -0.73
CA MET A 415 -14.20 6.04 -1.84
C MET A 415 -12.76 5.96 -1.34
N TYR A 416 -12.32 6.85 -0.43
CA TYR A 416 -10.96 6.78 0.14
C TYR A 416 -10.64 5.42 0.78
N LEU A 417 -11.60 4.85 1.51
CA LEU A 417 -11.44 3.53 2.13
C LEU A 417 -11.45 2.38 1.11
N SER A 418 -11.87 2.63 -0.13
CA SER A 418 -11.99 1.65 -1.22
C SER A 418 -10.92 1.79 -2.30
N ASP A 419 -9.94 2.69 -2.12
CA ASP A 419 -8.85 2.98 -3.07
C ASP A 419 -8.10 1.70 -3.51
N GLY A 420 -7.72 0.84 -2.57
CA GLY A 420 -7.01 -0.40 -2.86
C GLY A 420 -7.81 -1.36 -3.75
N ALA A 421 -9.10 -1.55 -3.45
CA ALA A 421 -10.00 -2.38 -4.26
C ALA A 421 -10.22 -1.79 -5.66
N TYR A 422 -10.29 -0.46 -5.76
CA TYR A 422 -10.41 0.22 -7.05
C TYR A 422 -9.16 0.05 -7.91
N LYS A 423 -7.96 0.19 -7.31
CA LYS A 423 -6.69 -0.04 -8.00
C LYS A 423 -6.60 -1.46 -8.55
N GLN A 424 -6.94 -2.46 -7.75
CA GLN A 424 -6.97 -3.88 -8.18
C GLN A 424 -7.97 -4.11 -9.31
N TYR A 425 -9.19 -3.56 -9.19
CA TYR A 425 -10.18 -3.61 -10.27
C TYR A 425 -9.63 -3.05 -11.58
N LYS A 426 -8.95 -1.89 -11.52
CA LYS A 426 -8.37 -1.27 -12.71
C LYS A 426 -7.24 -2.10 -13.30
N GLU A 427 -6.31 -2.58 -12.48
CA GLU A 427 -5.23 -3.46 -12.92
C GLU A 427 -5.77 -4.72 -13.64
N LYS A 428 -6.74 -5.42 -13.03
CA LYS A 428 -7.36 -6.60 -13.65
C LYS A 428 -8.10 -6.28 -14.93
N SER A 429 -8.76 -5.11 -15.00
CA SER A 429 -9.44 -4.66 -16.23
C SER A 429 -8.46 -4.41 -17.39
N LEU A 430 -7.27 -3.88 -17.07
CA LEU A 430 -6.21 -3.63 -18.04
C LEU A 430 -5.56 -4.93 -18.51
N ARG A 431 -5.33 -5.87 -17.59
CA ARG A 431 -4.80 -7.20 -17.94
C ARG A 431 -5.75 -8.01 -18.82
N LEU A 432 -7.06 -7.94 -18.57
CA LEU A 432 -8.06 -8.53 -19.45
C LEU A 432 -7.99 -7.91 -20.86
N ARG A 433 -7.95 -6.58 -20.94
CA ARG A 433 -7.80 -5.88 -22.22
C ARG A 433 -6.52 -6.25 -22.96
N GLN A 434 -5.41 -6.44 -22.24
CA GLN A 434 -4.16 -6.90 -22.84
C GLN A 434 -4.28 -8.33 -23.36
N ALA A 435 -4.90 -9.25 -22.62
CA ALA A 435 -5.13 -10.62 -23.09
C ALA A 435 -6.01 -10.66 -24.36
N ASP A 436 -7.02 -9.79 -24.44
CA ASP A 436 -7.86 -9.65 -25.63
C ASP A 436 -7.05 -9.12 -26.84
N ILE A 437 -6.15 -8.15 -26.63
CA ILE A 437 -5.25 -7.64 -27.68
C ILE A 437 -4.28 -8.72 -28.15
N ASP A 438 -3.74 -9.50 -27.22
CA ASP A 438 -2.83 -10.61 -27.51
C ASP A 438 -3.57 -11.80 -28.19
N ASN A 439 -4.88 -11.72 -28.41
CA ASN A 439 -5.77 -12.80 -28.86
C ASN A 439 -5.67 -14.07 -28.01
N ILE A 440 -5.27 -13.94 -26.75
CA ILE A 440 -5.22 -15.04 -25.80
C ILE A 440 -6.59 -15.09 -25.11
N SER A 441 -7.43 -16.05 -25.49
CA SER A 441 -8.70 -16.29 -24.78
C SER A 441 -8.40 -16.69 -23.34
N ASN A 442 -8.43 -15.72 -22.43
CA ASN A 442 -8.04 -15.94 -21.05
C ASN A 442 -9.27 -15.89 -20.14
N VAL A 443 -9.94 -17.03 -20.02
CA VAL A 443 -11.07 -17.25 -19.10
C VAL A 443 -10.69 -16.88 -17.66
N GLN A 444 -9.43 -17.11 -17.27
CA GLN A 444 -8.92 -16.75 -15.95
C GLN A 444 -8.85 -15.23 -15.77
N ALA A 445 -8.33 -14.47 -16.74
CA ALA A 445 -8.28 -13.00 -16.67
C ALA A 445 -9.69 -12.39 -16.55
N LEU A 446 -10.68 -12.95 -17.27
CA LEU A 446 -12.07 -12.52 -17.16
C LEU A 446 -12.67 -12.82 -15.78
N GLN A 447 -12.35 -13.98 -15.20
CA GLN A 447 -12.79 -14.37 -13.86
C GLN A 447 -12.17 -13.46 -12.78
N GLU A 448 -10.87 -13.18 -12.88
CA GLU A 448 -10.16 -12.27 -11.98
C GLU A 448 -10.72 -10.84 -12.07
N TYR A 449 -11.02 -10.35 -13.27
CA TYR A 449 -11.70 -9.07 -13.46
C TYR A 449 -13.08 -9.03 -12.78
N LYS A 450 -13.92 -10.05 -12.99
CA LYS A 450 -15.25 -10.14 -12.36
C LYS A 450 -15.14 -10.18 -10.83
N ALA A 451 -14.19 -10.94 -10.30
CA ALA A 451 -13.92 -11.01 -8.87
C ALA A 451 -13.51 -9.64 -8.31
N ALA A 452 -12.55 -8.97 -8.93
CA ALA A 452 -12.09 -7.64 -8.51
C ALA A 452 -13.19 -6.57 -8.60
N ARG A 453 -14.06 -6.64 -9.62
CA ARG A 453 -15.23 -5.76 -9.75
C ARG A 453 -16.22 -5.96 -8.60
N ASN A 454 -16.53 -7.22 -8.27
CA ASN A 454 -17.45 -7.54 -7.18
C ASN A 454 -16.86 -7.11 -5.83
N GLU A 455 -15.56 -7.32 -5.63
CA GLU A 455 -14.85 -6.87 -4.42
C GLU A 455 -14.88 -5.34 -4.29
N LEU A 456 -14.70 -4.59 -5.37
CA LEU A 456 -14.83 -3.12 -5.36
C LEU A 456 -16.25 -2.69 -4.96
N ILE A 457 -17.28 -3.27 -5.58
CA ILE A 457 -18.68 -2.93 -5.26
C ILE A 457 -18.98 -3.26 -3.79
N TYR A 458 -18.58 -4.44 -3.34
CA TYR A 458 -18.75 -4.86 -1.95
C TYR A 458 -18.03 -3.90 -0.99
N THR A 459 -16.77 -3.57 -1.27
CA THR A 459 -15.96 -2.68 -0.43
C THR A 459 -16.52 -1.26 -0.39
N MET A 460 -17.02 -0.74 -1.51
CA MET A 460 -17.70 0.56 -1.58
C MET A 460 -18.97 0.57 -0.73
N ILE A 461 -19.86 -0.41 -0.90
CA ILE A 461 -21.11 -0.50 -0.11
C ILE A 461 -20.78 -0.66 1.38
N LYS A 462 -19.84 -1.55 1.69
CA LYS A 462 -19.36 -1.80 3.05
C LYS A 462 -18.84 -0.51 3.69
N ASN A 463 -17.96 0.22 3.02
CA ASN A 463 -17.33 1.41 3.59
C ASN A 463 -18.24 2.64 3.59
N THR A 464 -19.22 2.73 2.68
CA THR A 464 -20.16 3.87 2.62
C THR A 464 -21.40 3.67 3.50
N VAL A 465 -22.02 2.48 3.50
CA VAL A 465 -23.35 2.26 4.07
C VAL A 465 -23.29 1.61 5.45
N MET A 466 -22.49 0.55 5.63
CA MET A 466 -22.54 -0.25 6.86
C MET A 466 -22.25 0.54 8.14
N PRO A 467 -21.24 1.43 8.21
CA PRO A 467 -20.98 2.12 9.45
C PRO A 467 -22.09 3.15 9.76
N SER A 468 -22.65 3.85 8.76
CA SER A 468 -23.85 4.69 8.95
C SER A 468 -25.03 3.88 9.49
N LEU A 469 -25.25 2.66 8.99
CA LEU A 469 -26.32 1.77 9.45
C LEU A 469 -26.07 1.28 10.88
N ILE A 470 -24.83 0.94 11.25
CA ILE A 470 -24.46 0.56 12.62
C ILE A 470 -24.65 1.75 13.57
N ILE A 471 -24.20 2.95 13.19
CA ILE A 471 -24.34 4.17 14.00
C ILE A 471 -25.82 4.49 14.24
N ALA A 472 -26.64 4.48 13.18
CA ALA A 472 -28.08 4.70 13.28
C ALA A 472 -28.75 3.64 14.16
N THR A 473 -28.39 2.36 13.98
CA THR A 473 -28.94 1.26 14.79
C THR A 473 -28.54 1.40 16.25
N PHE A 474 -27.30 1.81 16.55
CA PHE A 474 -26.80 1.97 17.92
C PHE A 474 -27.57 3.06 18.67
N ALA A 475 -27.85 4.16 17.97
CA ALA A 475 -28.68 5.25 18.48
C ALA A 475 -30.12 4.81 18.78
N VAL A 476 -30.77 4.10 17.85
CA VAL A 476 -32.18 3.70 18.02
C VAL A 476 -32.33 2.53 18.99
N CYS A 477 -31.43 1.55 18.94
CA CYS A 477 -31.49 0.31 19.71
C CYS A 477 -30.09 -0.31 19.87
N TRP A 478 -29.36 0.10 20.92
CA TRP A 478 -28.01 -0.41 21.18
C TRP A 478 -27.89 -1.95 21.23
N PRO A 479 -28.86 -2.76 21.74
CA PRO A 479 -28.74 -4.22 21.70
C PRO A 479 -28.81 -4.76 20.26
N ALA A 480 -29.68 -4.20 19.41
CA ALA A 480 -29.77 -4.59 18.01
C ALA A 480 -28.48 -4.25 17.25
N ALA A 481 -27.85 -3.12 17.58
CA ALA A 481 -26.57 -2.73 17.00
C ALA A 481 -25.44 -3.68 17.40
N ILE A 482 -25.42 -4.18 18.65
CA ILE A 482 -24.46 -5.20 19.07
C ILE A 482 -24.66 -6.49 18.27
N VAL A 483 -25.90 -6.95 18.11
CA VAL A 483 -26.20 -8.16 17.31
C VAL A 483 -25.76 -7.96 15.86
N LEU A 484 -26.10 -6.83 15.26
CA LEU A 484 -25.69 -6.49 13.90
C LEU A 484 -24.16 -6.44 13.76
N THR A 485 -23.47 -5.82 14.72
CA THR A 485 -22.01 -5.75 14.75
C THR A 485 -21.40 -7.13 14.88
N ALA A 486 -21.94 -8.00 15.74
CA ALA A 486 -21.49 -9.37 15.90
C ALA A 486 -21.70 -10.20 14.63
N LEU A 487 -22.86 -10.04 13.96
CA LEU A 487 -23.14 -10.68 12.68
C LEU A 487 -22.18 -10.20 11.59
N TYR A 488 -21.91 -8.90 11.53
CA TYR A 488 -20.98 -8.31 10.58
C TYR A 488 -19.54 -8.78 10.81
N LEU A 489 -19.06 -8.78 12.06
CA LEU A 489 -17.74 -9.33 12.41
C LEU A 489 -17.67 -10.83 12.10
N GLY A 490 -18.70 -11.59 12.42
CA GLY A 490 -18.79 -13.00 12.07
C GLY A 490 -18.73 -13.25 10.57
N TYR A 491 -19.41 -12.43 9.77
CA TYR A 491 -19.36 -12.48 8.31
C TYR A 491 -17.96 -12.12 7.78
N GLU A 492 -17.32 -11.08 8.30
CA GLU A 492 -15.97 -10.66 7.87
C GLU A 492 -14.91 -11.72 8.21
N LEU A 493 -15.01 -12.32 9.40
CA LEU A 493 -14.16 -13.44 9.80
C LEU A 493 -14.40 -14.66 8.92
N TRP A 494 -15.66 -14.99 8.62
CA TRP A 494 -16.02 -16.09 7.73
C TRP A 494 -15.53 -15.84 6.30
N SER A 495 -15.73 -14.63 5.76
CA SER A 495 -15.28 -14.20 4.44
C SER A 495 -13.77 -14.29 4.33
N SER A 496 -13.03 -13.76 5.31
CA SER A 496 -11.56 -13.83 5.37
C SER A 496 -11.06 -15.27 5.43
N CYS A 497 -11.68 -16.12 6.27
CA CYS A 497 -11.37 -17.55 6.34
C CYS A 497 -11.72 -18.29 5.04
N SER A 498 -12.82 -17.92 4.38
CA SER A 498 -13.25 -18.54 3.12
C SER A 498 -12.32 -18.17 1.96
N LYS A 499 -11.86 -16.91 1.91
CA LYS A 499 -10.83 -16.43 0.98
C LYS A 499 -9.50 -17.15 1.20
N ARG A 500 -9.10 -17.41 2.46
CA ARG A 500 -7.92 -18.25 2.78
C ARG A 500 -8.11 -19.72 2.39
N ARG A 501 -9.34 -20.23 2.40
CA ARG A 501 -9.63 -21.64 2.08
C ARG A 501 -9.78 -21.92 0.59
N ASN A 502 -10.19 -20.90 -0.18
CA ASN A 502 -10.26 -20.89 -1.64
C ASN A 502 -9.60 -19.60 -2.14
N PRO A 503 -8.26 -19.50 -2.12
CA PRO A 503 -7.59 -18.32 -2.65
C PRO A 503 -7.92 -18.21 -4.13
N SER A 504 -8.70 -17.20 -4.51
CA SER A 504 -8.66 -16.69 -5.89
C SER A 504 -7.23 -16.18 -6.12
N PRO A 505 -6.59 -16.48 -7.27
CA PRO A 505 -5.20 -16.14 -7.52
C PRO A 505 -5.03 -14.61 -7.43
N ASP A 506 -4.42 -14.17 -6.34
CA ASP A 506 -3.94 -12.81 -6.16
C ASP A 506 -2.77 -12.61 -7.15
N PRO A 507 -2.80 -11.62 -8.06
CA PRO A 507 -1.66 -11.33 -8.92
C PRO A 507 -0.48 -10.71 -8.18
N SER A 508 -0.67 -10.29 -6.92
CA SER A 508 0.40 -9.83 -6.07
C SER A 508 0.85 -10.98 -5.16
N LEU A 509 1.65 -11.86 -5.77
CA LEU A 509 2.45 -12.93 -5.17
C LEU A 509 1.70 -14.23 -4.83
N PRO A 510 2.12 -15.38 -5.39
CA PRO A 510 1.58 -16.67 -5.02
C PRO A 510 1.95 -17.07 -3.57
N GLU A 511 0.91 -17.51 -2.86
CA GLU A 511 0.87 -17.93 -1.46
C GLU A 511 1.33 -19.39 -1.34
N ILE A 512 2.55 -19.65 -0.83
CA ILE A 512 2.97 -20.99 -0.36
C ILE A 512 3.87 -20.82 0.89
N GLU A 513 3.67 -21.64 1.93
CA GLU A 513 4.25 -21.48 3.27
C GLU A 513 4.75 -22.80 3.93
N ARG A 514 6.07 -22.85 4.15
CA ARG A 514 6.89 -23.48 5.22
C ARG A 514 6.51 -24.84 5.85
N ARG A 515 7.51 -25.75 5.83
CA ARG A 515 8.27 -26.23 7.02
C ARG A 515 9.57 -26.96 6.64
N GLU A 516 10.73 -26.34 6.92
CA GLU A 516 12.02 -26.98 7.30
C GLU A 516 13.04 -25.88 7.68
N VAL A 517 12.68 -25.03 8.65
CA VAL A 517 13.48 -23.84 9.03
C VAL A 517 14.35 -24.07 10.27
N ASP A 518 14.05 -25.05 11.12
CA ASP A 518 14.80 -25.25 12.38
C ASP A 518 16.17 -25.93 12.22
N ARG A 519 16.50 -26.47 11.04
CA ARG A 519 17.82 -27.12 10.77
C ARG A 519 18.80 -26.27 9.96
N LEU A 520 18.33 -25.22 9.30
CA LEU A 520 19.18 -24.28 8.54
C LEU A 520 19.38 -22.94 9.28
N GLU A 521 18.44 -22.52 10.14
CA GLU A 521 18.65 -21.36 11.01
C GLU A 521 19.85 -21.53 11.95
N HIS A 522 20.13 -22.75 12.43
CA HIS A 522 21.28 -22.97 13.30
C HIS A 522 22.65 -22.86 12.61
N VAL A 523 22.72 -23.14 11.30
CA VAL A 523 23.96 -22.99 10.51
C VAL A 523 24.13 -21.55 10.01
N GLU A 524 23.02 -20.87 9.67
CA GLU A 524 23.04 -19.52 9.08
C GLU A 524 23.22 -18.41 10.14
N TYR A 525 22.83 -18.64 11.41
CA TYR A 525 23.16 -17.73 12.52
C TYR A 525 24.61 -17.84 12.99
N GLU A 526 25.21 -19.04 12.96
CA GLU A 526 26.64 -19.22 13.32
C GLU A 526 27.57 -18.54 12.31
N GLU A 527 27.31 -18.63 11.00
CA GLU A 527 28.18 -18.00 9.97
C GLU A 527 28.10 -16.46 9.95
N VAL A 528 26.94 -15.89 10.32
CA VAL A 528 26.75 -14.43 10.41
C VAL A 528 27.36 -13.84 11.69
N ASP A 529 27.32 -14.57 12.81
CA ASP A 529 28.00 -14.16 14.05
C ASP A 529 29.54 -14.37 13.98
N GLU A 530 30.03 -15.42 13.32
CA GLU A 530 31.48 -15.60 13.10
C GLU A 530 32.11 -14.48 12.26
N ARG A 531 31.37 -13.91 11.30
CA ARG A 531 31.86 -12.74 10.52
C ARG A 531 31.68 -11.40 11.22
N ARG A 532 30.80 -11.28 12.22
CA ARG A 532 30.79 -10.12 13.13
C ARG A 532 32.07 -10.06 13.95
N LEU A 533 32.64 -11.20 14.33
CA LEU A 533 33.93 -11.25 15.03
C LEU A 533 35.13 -10.90 14.13
N GLN A 534 35.06 -11.21 12.83
CA GLN A 534 36.15 -10.91 11.87
C GLN A 534 36.16 -9.46 11.35
N LEU A 535 35.04 -8.73 11.42
CA LEU A 535 34.94 -7.33 10.98
C LEU A 535 35.35 -6.29 12.05
N GLY A 536 35.98 -6.71 13.15
CA GLY A 536 36.61 -5.81 14.11
C GLY A 536 35.62 -4.91 14.87
N TYR A 537 34.77 -5.51 15.70
CA TYR A 537 34.01 -4.81 16.72
C TYR A 537 34.79 -4.84 18.06
N ILE A 538 35.36 -3.68 18.45
CA ILE A 538 35.44 -3.23 19.85
C ILE A 538 34.53 -2.03 19.97
#